data_AF-A0AA44TCE6-F1
#
_entry.id   AF-A0AA44TCE6-F1
#
_cell.length_a   1.000
_cell.length_b   1.000
_cell.length_c   1.000
_cell.angle_alpha   90.00
_cell.angle_beta   90.00
_cell.angle_gamma   90.00
#
_symmetry.space_group_name_H-M   'P 1'
#
loop_
_entity.id
_entity.type
_entity.pdbx_description
1 polymer ?
#
loop_
_entity_poly.entity_id
_entity_poly.type
_entity_poly.pdbx_seq_one_letter_code
_entity_poly.pdbx_strand_id
1 'polypeptide(L)'
;MLKKFTTCILGGTLLFNLSGCGNTSDKTSSESKEANSKQEEKKVQTTDEAKTKENTKQKNTEQTKEKSKVKEKEYVVNKDFQTPKFDVTVKRVVERDKVGKESIGIQEPEDGHVFIVLEVEGKNITNESMKLSVLPSVDLVDENDNAYQSDVWATSSYEVEKGETSTINKELKPGDVKRENKVYVINKEKFDTGKWYVLVNHEYKEQIK
;
A
#
# COMPACT_ATOMS: atom_id res chain seq x y z
N MET A 1 30.38 9.11 44.00
CA MET A 1 31.49 9.47 43.09
C MET A 1 30.89 9.91 41.77
N LEU A 2 30.94 11.21 41.46
CA LEU A 2 30.39 11.83 40.25
C LEU A 2 31.50 11.92 39.19
N LYS A 3 31.27 11.38 37.99
CA LYS A 3 32.06 11.74 36.81
C LYS A 3 31.14 12.38 35.78
N LYS A 4 31.20 13.72 35.73
CA LYS A 4 30.66 14.55 34.65
C LYS A 4 31.65 14.48 33.49
N PHE A 5 31.18 14.18 32.28
CA PHE A 5 31.97 14.38 31.06
C PHE A 5 31.43 15.61 30.31
N THR A 6 32.39 16.47 30.00
CA THR A 6 32.25 17.78 29.39
C THR A 6 32.13 17.68 27.87
N THR A 7 31.26 18.54 27.34
CA THR A 7 31.01 18.91 25.94
C THR A 7 32.25 19.28 25.12
N CYS A 8 32.29 18.88 23.85
CA CYS A 8 32.90 19.66 22.77
C CYS A 8 31.99 19.65 21.53
N ILE A 9 31.41 20.81 21.22
CA ILE A 9 30.74 21.13 19.95
C ILE A 9 31.83 21.61 19.00
N LEU A 10 32.00 20.96 17.85
CA LEU A 10 32.68 21.56 16.70
C LEU A 10 31.64 21.80 15.60
N GLY A 11 31.32 23.07 15.42
CA GLY A 11 30.59 23.56 14.26
C GLY A 11 31.48 23.58 13.02
N GLY A 12 30.93 23.09 11.92
CA GLY A 12 31.51 23.23 10.59
C GLY A 12 30.40 23.56 9.60
N THR A 13 30.16 24.85 9.38
CA THR A 13 29.31 25.36 8.30
C THR A 13 30.04 25.23 6.96
N LEU A 14 29.49 24.46 6.03
CA LEU A 14 29.88 24.50 4.62
C LEU A 14 28.82 25.30 3.84
N LEU A 15 29.17 26.54 3.52
CA LEU A 15 28.51 27.36 2.52
C LEU A 15 29.11 27.04 1.15
N PHE A 16 28.31 26.53 0.22
CA PHE A 16 28.68 26.49 -1.19
C PHE A 16 27.86 27.50 -1.98
N ASN A 17 28.62 28.35 -2.68
CA ASN A 17 28.18 29.51 -3.44
C ASN A 17 27.34 29.14 -4.66
N LEU A 18 26.26 29.90 -4.87
CA LEU A 18 25.57 30.05 -6.15
C LEU A 18 26.42 30.95 -7.06
N SER A 19 26.91 30.40 -8.16
CA SER A 19 27.50 31.19 -9.25
C SER A 19 26.44 31.43 -10.31
N GLY A 20 25.83 32.62 -10.27
CA GLY A 20 25.12 33.20 -11.40
C GLY A 20 26.07 33.97 -12.31
N CYS A 21 25.96 33.71 -13.61
CA CYS A 21 26.22 34.68 -14.69
C CYS A 21 24.88 34.77 -15.45
N GLY A 22 24.31 35.90 -15.83
CA GLY A 22 24.87 37.21 -16.15
C GLY A 22 24.22 37.64 -17.48
N ASN A 23 23.35 38.66 -17.40
CA ASN A 23 22.54 39.30 -18.45
C ASN A 23 23.25 39.55 -19.80
N THR A 24 22.46 39.63 -20.89
CA THR A 24 22.12 40.90 -21.60
C THR A 24 21.11 40.69 -22.76
N SER A 25 20.01 41.45 -22.67
CA SER A 25 19.25 42.17 -23.71
C SER A 25 19.29 41.73 -25.19
N ASP A 26 18.11 41.58 -25.81
CA ASP A 26 17.57 42.61 -26.71
C ASP A 26 16.09 42.38 -27.11
N LYS A 27 15.32 43.47 -27.08
CA LYS A 27 14.04 43.62 -27.78
C LYS A 27 14.33 43.76 -29.28
N THR A 28 13.51 43.17 -30.15
CA THR A 28 12.89 43.82 -31.32
C THR A 28 11.92 42.85 -31.99
N SER A 29 10.71 43.33 -32.27
CA SER A 29 9.71 42.66 -33.11
C SER A 29 10.01 42.86 -34.60
N SER A 30 9.71 41.86 -35.43
CA SER A 30 9.22 42.10 -36.79
C SER A 30 8.61 40.83 -37.41
N GLU A 31 7.62 41.09 -38.25
CA GLU A 31 6.72 40.18 -38.97
C GLU A 31 7.39 39.25 -40.00
N SER A 32 6.72 38.14 -40.33
CA SER A 32 6.48 37.63 -41.71
C SER A 32 5.67 36.32 -41.63
N LYS A 33 4.42 36.28 -42.09
CA LYS A 33 3.93 35.91 -43.44
C LYS A 33 4.25 34.47 -43.90
N GLU A 34 3.23 33.61 -43.76
CA GLU A 34 2.55 32.82 -44.81
C GLU A 34 3.34 31.99 -45.84
N ALA A 35 3.07 30.66 -45.86
CA ALA A 35 2.73 29.80 -47.02
C ALA A 35 2.79 28.30 -46.58
N ASN A 36 1.66 27.60 -46.41
CA ASN A 36 0.90 26.78 -47.38
C ASN A 36 1.48 25.38 -47.66
N SER A 37 0.71 24.32 -47.34
CA SER A 37 0.19 23.30 -48.31
C SER A 37 0.15 21.84 -47.81
N LYS A 38 -1.10 21.36 -47.67
CA LYS A 38 -1.71 20.08 -48.15
C LYS A 38 -1.51 18.72 -47.45
N GLN A 39 -2.69 18.20 -47.06
CA GLN A 39 -3.31 16.86 -47.32
C GLN A 39 -2.66 15.63 -46.64
N GLU A 40 -3.41 14.69 -46.06
CA GLU A 40 -4.54 13.96 -46.67
C GLU A 40 -5.39 13.24 -45.59
N GLU A 41 -6.72 13.39 -45.64
CA GLU A 41 -7.73 12.56 -44.95
C GLU A 41 -8.55 11.80 -46.01
N LYS A 42 -8.86 10.53 -45.76
CA LYS A 42 -9.82 9.71 -46.54
C LYS A 42 -10.54 8.76 -45.58
N LYS A 43 -11.80 9.04 -45.19
CA LYS A 43 -13.10 8.51 -45.74
C LYS A 43 -13.19 6.96 -45.74
N VAL A 44 -14.27 6.24 -45.37
CA VAL A 44 -15.64 6.58 -44.90
C VAL A 44 -16.50 5.30 -44.71
N GLN A 45 -17.57 5.44 -43.90
CA GLN A 45 -18.92 4.81 -43.91
C GLN A 45 -19.19 3.31 -43.68
N THR A 46 -20.13 3.14 -42.74
CA THR A 46 -21.14 2.11 -42.47
C THR A 46 -22.28 2.08 -43.51
N THR A 47 -22.82 0.88 -43.79
CA THR A 47 -24.26 0.63 -44.07
C THR A 47 -24.63 -0.81 -43.66
N ASP A 48 -25.83 -0.97 -43.10
CA ASP A 48 -26.50 -2.20 -42.65
C ASP A 48 -26.83 -3.22 -43.75
N GLU A 49 -26.92 -4.51 -43.38
CA GLU A 49 -27.93 -5.45 -43.89
C GLU A 49 -28.05 -6.72 -42.99
N ALA A 50 -29.27 -7.27 -42.90
CA ALA A 50 -29.70 -8.25 -41.92
C ALA A 50 -29.94 -9.68 -42.48
N LYS A 51 -29.89 -10.66 -41.54
CA LYS A 51 -30.38 -12.06 -41.56
C LYS A 51 -29.61 -13.11 -42.37
N THR A 52 -29.12 -14.15 -41.68
CA THR A 52 -29.79 -15.49 -41.58
C THR A 52 -29.04 -16.40 -40.58
N LYS A 53 -29.83 -17.25 -39.93
CA LYS A 53 -29.54 -18.23 -38.87
C LYS A 53 -28.61 -19.36 -39.34
N GLU A 54 -27.71 -19.85 -38.47
CA GLU A 54 -27.67 -21.29 -38.15
C GLU A 54 -26.96 -21.58 -36.82
N ASN A 55 -27.49 -22.61 -36.18
CA ASN A 55 -27.27 -23.11 -34.82
C ASN A 55 -26.11 -24.10 -34.83
N THR A 56 -25.15 -24.09 -33.89
CA THR A 56 -24.45 -25.31 -33.43
C THR A 56 -23.79 -25.09 -32.06
N LYS A 57 -24.50 -25.59 -31.04
CA LYS A 57 -24.00 -26.42 -29.94
C LYS A 57 -23.02 -25.79 -28.94
N GLN A 58 -23.63 -25.27 -27.87
CA GLN A 58 -23.05 -25.15 -26.54
C GLN A 58 -22.39 -26.47 -26.11
N LYS A 59 -21.08 -26.41 -25.82
CA LYS A 59 -20.44 -27.38 -24.92
C LYS A 59 -20.36 -26.70 -23.56
N ASN A 60 -21.41 -26.89 -22.78
CA ASN A 60 -21.42 -26.56 -21.36
C ASN A 60 -20.40 -27.49 -20.69
N THR A 61 -19.17 -27.01 -20.50
CA THR A 61 -18.22 -27.67 -19.62
C THR A 61 -18.52 -27.11 -18.26
N GLU A 62 -19.33 -27.86 -17.53
CA GLU A 62 -19.61 -27.69 -16.12
C GLU A 62 -18.29 -27.90 -15.37
N GLN A 63 -17.46 -26.87 -15.33
CA GLN A 63 -16.41 -26.76 -14.33
C GLN A 63 -17.12 -26.51 -13.02
N THR A 64 -17.38 -27.60 -12.31
CA THR A 64 -17.62 -27.58 -10.87
C THR A 64 -16.48 -26.79 -10.25
N LYS A 65 -16.78 -25.53 -9.93
CA LYS A 65 -15.89 -24.58 -9.28
C LYS A 65 -15.69 -25.10 -7.87
N GLU A 66 -14.71 -25.97 -7.70
CA GLU A 66 -14.23 -26.37 -6.40
C GLU A 66 -13.78 -25.09 -5.71
N LYS A 67 -14.53 -24.69 -4.68
CA LYS A 67 -14.25 -23.50 -3.89
C LYS A 67 -12.96 -23.78 -3.13
N SER A 68 -11.82 -23.55 -3.80
CA SER A 68 -10.48 -23.70 -3.23
C SER A 68 -10.47 -22.97 -1.89
N LYS A 69 -10.32 -23.72 -0.81
CA LYS A 69 -10.28 -23.17 0.55
C LYS A 69 -8.93 -22.47 0.72
N VAL A 70 -8.94 -21.22 1.20
CA VAL A 70 -7.71 -20.47 1.51
C VAL A 70 -6.87 -21.31 2.49
N LYS A 71 -5.60 -21.52 2.19
CA LYS A 71 -4.66 -22.12 3.13
C LYS A 71 -4.09 -20.99 3.98
N GLU A 72 -4.30 -21.07 5.28
CA GLU A 72 -3.90 -20.02 6.22
C GLU A 72 -3.09 -20.61 7.37
N LYS A 73 -2.04 -19.90 7.80
CA LYS A 73 -1.33 -20.13 9.05
C LYS A 73 -1.32 -18.84 9.86
N GLU A 74 -1.83 -18.91 11.09
CA GLU A 74 -2.08 -17.76 11.94
C GLU A 74 -1.06 -17.69 13.10
N TYR A 75 -0.60 -16.47 13.38
CA TYR A 75 0.29 -16.11 14.47
C TYR A 75 -0.46 -15.06 15.31
N VAL A 76 -1.02 -15.49 16.43
CA VAL A 76 -1.81 -14.62 17.31
C VAL A 76 -0.87 -13.69 18.09
N VAL A 77 -1.18 -12.40 18.07
CA VAL A 77 -0.44 -11.38 18.85
C VAL A 77 -1.29 -10.90 20.01
N ASN A 78 -2.48 -10.36 19.72
CA ASN A 78 -3.45 -9.82 20.69
C ASN A 78 -2.81 -8.93 21.76
N LYS A 79 -2.02 -7.95 21.30
CA LYS A 79 -1.35 -6.98 22.18
C LYS A 79 -1.73 -5.55 21.80
N ASP A 80 -1.89 -4.74 22.85
CA ASP A 80 -2.10 -3.30 22.75
C ASP A 80 -0.79 -2.57 23.03
N PHE A 81 -0.48 -1.60 22.20
CA PHE A 81 0.70 -0.75 22.26
C PHE A 81 0.25 0.69 22.47
N GLN A 82 0.56 1.22 23.66
CA GLN A 82 0.22 2.59 24.01
C GLN A 82 1.18 3.57 23.35
N THR A 83 0.62 4.52 22.62
CA THR A 83 1.33 5.70 22.11
C THR A 83 0.70 6.97 22.72
N PRO A 84 1.30 8.15 22.58
CA PRO A 84 0.77 9.36 23.22
C PRO A 84 -0.66 9.75 22.82
N LYS A 85 -1.12 9.31 21.63
CA LYS A 85 -2.39 9.74 21.03
C LYS A 85 -3.31 8.58 20.64
N PHE A 86 -2.74 7.37 20.53
CA PHE A 86 -3.46 6.20 20.06
C PHE A 86 -3.09 4.96 20.87
N ASP A 87 -4.09 4.12 21.13
CA ASP A 87 -3.85 2.71 21.47
C ASP A 87 -3.84 1.93 20.16
N VAL A 88 -2.73 1.26 19.87
CA VAL A 88 -2.57 0.44 18.66
C VAL A 88 -2.68 -1.02 19.06
N THR A 89 -3.67 -1.72 18.52
CA THR A 89 -3.88 -3.15 18.77
C THR A 89 -3.39 -3.95 17.58
N VAL A 90 -2.40 -4.82 17.79
CA VAL A 90 -2.01 -5.84 16.82
C VAL A 90 -2.72 -7.13 17.19
N LYS A 91 -3.68 -7.55 16.35
CA LYS A 91 -4.50 -8.74 16.63
C LYS A 91 -3.74 -10.00 16.29
N ARG A 92 -3.29 -10.09 15.04
CA ARG A 92 -2.66 -11.30 14.51
C ARG A 92 -1.93 -11.02 13.21
N VAL A 93 -1.06 -11.97 12.87
CA VAL A 93 -0.43 -12.08 11.55
C VAL A 93 -0.89 -13.37 10.90
N VAL A 94 -1.27 -13.32 9.63
CA VAL A 94 -1.79 -14.46 8.87
C VAL A 94 -0.96 -14.64 7.61
N GLU A 95 -0.28 -15.77 7.51
CA GLU A 95 0.32 -16.25 6.26
C GLU A 95 -0.78 -16.94 5.44
N ARG A 96 -0.96 -16.55 4.18
CA ARG A 96 -1.99 -17.11 3.31
C ARG A 96 -1.63 -17.11 1.83
N ASP A 97 -2.28 -17.98 1.07
CA ASP A 97 -2.02 -18.21 -0.35
C ASP A 97 -2.76 -17.27 -1.30
N LYS A 98 -3.81 -16.58 -0.85
CA LYS A 98 -4.59 -15.67 -1.69
C LYS A 98 -5.35 -14.62 -0.90
N VAL A 99 -5.75 -13.50 -1.51
CA VAL A 99 -6.65 -12.50 -0.91
C VAL A 99 -7.76 -12.11 -1.88
N GLY A 100 -8.89 -11.65 -1.37
CA GLY A 100 -10.04 -11.19 -2.16
C GLY A 100 -11.22 -12.15 -2.14
N LYS A 101 -12.22 -11.88 -2.98
CA LYS A 101 -13.46 -12.65 -3.10
C LYS A 101 -13.76 -12.91 -4.56
N GLU A 102 -14.48 -14.00 -4.84
CA GLU A 102 -14.91 -14.34 -6.21
C GLU A 102 -15.63 -13.19 -6.94
N SER A 103 -16.32 -12.32 -6.21
CA SER A 103 -17.04 -11.16 -6.77
C SER A 103 -16.16 -10.01 -7.22
N ILE A 104 -14.94 -9.89 -6.70
CA ILE A 104 -14.01 -8.78 -6.99
C ILE A 104 -12.70 -9.26 -7.64
N GLY A 105 -12.54 -10.58 -7.79
CA GLY A 105 -11.28 -11.22 -8.14
C GLY A 105 -10.54 -11.76 -6.91
N ILE A 106 -9.86 -12.88 -7.12
CA ILE A 106 -8.92 -13.46 -6.16
C ILE A 106 -7.52 -13.09 -6.66
N GLN A 107 -6.67 -12.60 -5.75
CA GLN A 107 -5.26 -12.38 -6.00
C GLN A 107 -4.45 -13.50 -5.37
N GLU A 108 -3.42 -13.93 -6.09
CA GLU A 108 -2.44 -14.92 -5.65
C GLU A 108 -1.05 -14.27 -5.82
N PRO A 109 -0.12 -14.48 -4.89
CA PRO A 109 1.24 -13.99 -5.04
C PRO A 109 1.97 -14.83 -6.11
N GLU A 110 3.08 -14.30 -6.63
CA GLU A 110 3.93 -15.06 -7.57
C GLU A 110 4.47 -16.36 -6.95
N ASP A 111 4.89 -17.29 -7.79
CA ASP A 111 5.49 -18.55 -7.36
C ASP A 111 6.62 -18.33 -6.34
N GLY A 112 6.61 -19.13 -5.27
CA GLY A 112 7.57 -19.01 -4.17
C GLY A 112 7.29 -17.88 -3.19
N HIS A 113 6.17 -17.16 -3.32
CA HIS A 113 5.76 -16.10 -2.39
C HIS A 113 4.44 -16.44 -1.67
N VAL A 114 4.18 -15.72 -0.59
CA VAL A 114 2.95 -15.78 0.22
C VAL A 114 2.49 -14.37 0.56
N PHE A 115 1.19 -14.22 0.83
CA PHE A 115 0.70 -13.02 1.48
C PHE A 115 0.89 -13.15 2.99
N ILE A 116 1.52 -12.15 3.59
CA ILE A 116 1.52 -11.95 5.04
C ILE A 116 0.56 -10.82 5.34
N VAL A 117 -0.51 -11.13 6.08
CA VAL A 117 -1.52 -10.16 6.47
C VAL A 117 -1.34 -9.79 7.93
N LEU A 118 -1.23 -8.51 8.20
CA LEU A 118 -1.10 -7.93 9.52
C LEU A 118 -2.43 -7.25 9.87
N GLU A 119 -3.20 -7.82 10.79
CA GLU A 119 -4.48 -7.26 11.23
C GLU A 119 -4.27 -6.34 12.43
N VAL A 120 -4.52 -5.05 12.22
CA VAL A 120 -4.20 -3.98 13.17
C VAL A 120 -5.34 -2.99 13.24
N GLU A 121 -5.51 -2.38 14.40
CA GLU A 121 -6.37 -1.21 14.56
C GLU A 121 -5.75 -0.17 15.49
N GLY A 122 -6.08 1.10 15.23
CA GLY A 122 -5.70 2.23 16.06
C GLY A 122 -6.95 2.90 16.63
N LYS A 123 -6.94 3.14 17.95
CA LYS A 123 -7.99 3.85 18.66
C LYS A 123 -7.51 5.22 19.08
N ASN A 124 -8.26 6.28 18.76
CA ASN A 124 -7.97 7.62 19.28
C ASN A 124 -8.30 7.69 20.77
N ILE A 125 -7.28 7.88 21.61
CA ILE A 125 -7.42 7.97 23.09
C ILE A 125 -7.43 9.42 23.61
N THR A 126 -7.40 10.40 22.70
CA THR A 126 -7.48 11.81 23.05
C THR A 126 -8.92 12.31 23.11
N ASN A 127 -9.12 13.52 23.63
CA ASN A 127 -10.42 14.20 23.66
C ASN A 127 -10.67 15.07 22.41
N GLU A 128 -9.78 15.03 21.41
CA GLU A 128 -9.89 15.80 20.17
C GLU A 128 -9.96 14.88 18.95
N SER A 129 -10.48 15.38 17.82
CA SER A 129 -10.40 14.66 16.55
C SER A 129 -8.94 14.62 16.06
N MET A 130 -8.48 13.45 15.68
CA MET A 130 -7.11 13.22 15.23
C MET A 130 -7.09 12.86 13.75
N LYS A 131 -6.16 13.43 12.98
CA LYS A 131 -5.99 13.08 11.56
C LYS A 131 -5.52 11.64 11.41
N LEU A 132 -5.98 10.94 10.39
CA LEU A 132 -5.47 9.60 10.05
C LEU A 132 -3.97 9.60 9.75
N SER A 133 -3.46 10.67 9.15
CA SER A 133 -2.04 10.79 8.78
C SER A 133 -1.08 10.82 9.97
N VAL A 134 -1.59 10.93 11.20
CA VAL A 134 -0.78 10.87 12.41
C VAL A 134 -0.95 9.57 13.18
N LEU A 135 -1.65 8.58 12.59
CA LEU A 135 -1.68 7.23 13.16
C LEU A 135 -0.26 6.65 13.21
N PRO A 136 0.10 5.93 14.29
CA PRO A 136 1.42 5.34 14.41
C PRO A 136 1.67 4.32 13.28
N SER A 137 2.90 4.27 12.78
CA SER A 137 3.25 3.25 11.78
C SER A 137 3.25 1.86 12.42
N VAL A 138 2.86 0.86 11.64
CA VAL A 138 2.91 -0.56 12.04
C VAL A 138 3.45 -1.35 10.88
N ASP A 139 4.66 -1.89 11.03
CA ASP A 139 5.41 -2.45 9.90
C ASP A 139 5.86 -3.89 10.19
N LEU A 140 5.84 -4.73 9.16
CA LEU A 140 6.43 -6.06 9.20
C LEU A 140 7.94 -5.94 9.00
N VAL A 141 8.72 -6.55 9.89
CA VAL A 141 10.19 -6.45 9.91
C VAL A 141 10.81 -7.83 10.06
N ASP A 142 11.91 -8.09 9.34
CA ASP A 142 12.68 -9.33 9.49
C ASP A 142 13.75 -9.23 10.59
N GLU A 143 14.51 -10.31 10.79
CA GLU A 143 15.61 -10.35 11.76
C GLU A 143 16.80 -9.45 11.43
N ASN A 144 16.88 -8.94 10.20
CA ASN A 144 17.91 -8.02 9.74
C ASN A 144 17.44 -6.55 9.78
N ASP A 145 16.32 -6.27 10.45
CA ASP A 145 15.70 -4.95 10.57
C ASP A 145 15.22 -4.35 9.23
N ASN A 146 14.97 -5.19 8.21
CA ASN A 146 14.35 -4.72 6.97
C ASN A 146 12.85 -4.52 7.17
N ALA A 147 12.38 -3.27 7.08
CA ALA A 147 10.96 -2.96 7.09
C ALA A 147 10.34 -3.13 5.69
N TYR A 148 9.23 -3.86 5.62
CA TYR A 148 8.54 -4.14 4.37
C TYR A 148 7.40 -3.15 4.12
N GLN A 149 7.20 -2.80 2.86
CA GLN A 149 6.09 -1.95 2.43
C GLN A 149 4.86 -2.79 2.10
N SER A 150 3.69 -2.37 2.58
CA SER A 150 2.42 -3.02 2.27
C SER A 150 2.07 -2.87 0.79
N ASP A 151 1.57 -3.93 0.17
CA ASP A 151 0.95 -3.92 -1.15
C ASP A 151 -0.47 -3.35 -1.02
N VAL A 152 -0.67 -2.16 -1.58
CA VAL A 152 -1.94 -1.42 -1.49
C VAL A 152 -3.09 -2.16 -2.18
N TRP A 153 -2.81 -2.87 -3.28
CA TRP A 153 -3.84 -3.54 -4.06
C TRP A 153 -4.29 -4.85 -3.41
N ALA A 154 -3.35 -5.63 -2.88
CA ALA A 154 -3.64 -6.81 -2.09
C ALA A 154 -4.35 -6.44 -0.78
N THR A 155 -3.92 -5.36 -0.13
CA THR A 155 -4.57 -4.83 1.09
C THR A 155 -6.02 -4.45 0.82
N SER A 156 -6.29 -3.68 -0.23
CA SER A 156 -7.65 -3.31 -0.62
C SER A 156 -8.54 -4.53 -0.88
N SER A 157 -7.99 -5.55 -1.57
CA SER A 157 -8.76 -6.79 -1.81
C SER A 157 -9.04 -7.57 -0.53
N TYR A 158 -8.10 -7.57 0.42
CA TYR A 158 -8.32 -8.16 1.75
C TYR A 158 -9.36 -7.39 2.56
N GLU A 159 -9.33 -6.06 2.55
CA GLU A 159 -10.32 -5.23 3.24
C GLU A 159 -11.73 -5.49 2.69
N VAL A 160 -11.91 -5.51 1.36
CA VAL A 160 -13.20 -5.88 0.75
C VAL A 160 -13.59 -7.34 1.06
N GLU A 161 -12.62 -8.25 1.16
CA GLU A 161 -12.84 -9.61 1.64
C GLU A 161 -13.39 -9.63 3.08
N LYS A 162 -12.91 -8.76 3.97
CA LYS A 162 -13.45 -8.63 5.33
C LYS A 162 -14.73 -7.80 5.44
N GLY A 163 -15.21 -7.24 4.33
CA GLY A 163 -16.36 -6.34 4.34
C GLY A 163 -16.03 -4.95 4.87
N GLU A 164 -14.74 -4.61 4.89
CA GLU A 164 -14.20 -3.34 5.36
C GLU A 164 -14.11 -2.39 4.16
N THR A 165 -15.25 -1.97 3.62
CA THR A 165 -15.26 -0.94 2.56
C THR A 165 -15.10 0.43 3.22
N SER A 166 -13.87 0.94 3.29
CA SER A 166 -13.55 2.18 3.98
C SER A 166 -14.30 3.38 3.40
N THR A 167 -15.07 4.09 4.23
CA THR A 167 -15.41 5.50 3.96
C THR A 167 -14.15 6.34 4.17
N ILE A 168 -13.84 7.25 3.25
CA ILE A 168 -12.64 8.10 3.30
C ILE A 168 -12.85 9.22 4.34
N ASN A 169 -12.89 8.86 5.61
CA ASN A 169 -12.82 9.83 6.70
C ASN A 169 -11.36 10.23 6.89
N LYS A 170 -11.06 11.52 6.93
CA LYS A 170 -9.67 12.00 7.10
C LYS A 170 -9.23 12.07 8.57
N GLU A 171 -10.16 11.82 9.50
CA GLU A 171 -9.99 11.99 10.94
C GLU A 171 -10.69 10.87 11.73
N LEU A 172 -10.18 10.55 12.91
CA LEU A 172 -10.80 9.75 13.96
C LEU A 172 -11.30 10.68 15.06
N LYS A 173 -12.56 10.56 15.46
CA LYS A 173 -13.08 11.26 16.63
C LYS A 173 -12.54 10.62 17.93
N PRO A 174 -12.67 11.29 19.08
CA PRO A 174 -12.36 10.70 20.38
C PRO A 174 -13.03 9.33 20.57
N GLY A 175 -12.23 8.32 20.87
CA GLY A 175 -12.71 6.94 21.09
C GLY A 175 -12.97 6.11 19.83
N ASP A 176 -12.95 6.71 18.64
CA ASP A 176 -13.12 5.97 17.38
C ASP A 176 -11.95 5.00 17.16
N VAL A 177 -12.26 3.88 16.52
CA VAL A 177 -11.30 2.84 16.12
C VAL A 177 -11.23 2.78 14.60
N LYS A 178 -10.01 2.79 14.05
CA LYS A 178 -9.75 2.57 12.64
C LYS A 178 -8.94 1.30 12.47
N ARG A 179 -9.42 0.40 11.61
CA ARG A 179 -8.62 -0.74 11.14
C ARG A 179 -7.63 -0.28 10.08
N GLU A 180 -6.42 -0.79 10.19
CA GLU A 180 -5.29 -0.54 9.30
C GLU A 180 -4.62 -1.86 8.95
N ASN A 181 -5.38 -2.76 8.32
CA ASN A 181 -4.81 -4.01 7.86
C ASN A 181 -3.71 -3.72 6.83
N LYS A 182 -2.64 -4.51 6.86
CA LYS A 182 -1.56 -4.45 5.87
C LYS A 182 -1.33 -5.82 5.27
N VAL A 183 -1.08 -5.86 3.97
CA VAL A 183 -0.78 -7.11 3.25
C VAL A 183 0.56 -6.96 2.56
N TYR A 184 1.44 -7.93 2.77
CA TYR A 184 2.79 -7.96 2.22
C TYR A 184 2.96 -9.17 1.32
N VAL A 185 3.72 -9.03 0.24
CA VAL A 185 4.16 -10.17 -0.59
C VAL A 185 5.57 -10.55 -0.16
N ILE A 186 5.71 -11.72 0.44
CA ILE A 186 6.98 -12.16 1.05
C ILE A 186 7.39 -13.49 0.44
N ASN A 187 8.69 -13.67 0.19
CA ASN A 187 9.23 -14.96 -0.22
C ASN A 187 8.94 -16.01 0.87
N LYS A 188 8.31 -17.11 0.49
CA LYS A 188 7.80 -18.12 1.43
C LYS A 188 8.91 -18.76 2.25
N GLU A 189 10.02 -19.13 1.62
CA GLU A 189 11.15 -19.75 2.29
C GLU A 189 11.74 -18.83 3.36
N LYS A 190 11.95 -17.55 3.02
CA LYS A 190 12.41 -16.53 4.00
C LYS A 190 11.45 -16.37 5.17
N PHE A 191 10.14 -16.36 4.90
CA PHE A 191 9.14 -16.27 5.96
C PHE A 191 9.13 -17.52 6.85
N ASP A 192 9.31 -18.69 6.25
CA ASP A 192 9.26 -19.98 6.94
C ASP A 192 10.48 -20.23 7.82
N THR A 193 11.67 -19.78 7.42
CA THR A 193 12.93 -20.05 8.13
C THR A 193 13.40 -18.92 9.04
N GLY A 194 13.03 -17.67 8.73
CA GLY A 194 13.48 -16.49 9.47
C GLY A 194 12.66 -16.18 10.72
N LYS A 195 13.20 -15.30 11.57
CA LYS A 195 12.42 -14.63 12.64
C LYS A 195 11.77 -13.37 12.09
N TRP A 196 10.57 -13.11 12.57
CA TRP A 196 9.76 -11.99 12.08
C TRP A 196 9.17 -11.22 13.23
N TYR A 197 8.99 -9.92 12.98
CA TYR A 197 8.56 -8.97 13.98
C TYR A 197 7.50 -8.03 13.42
N VAL A 198 6.67 -7.50 14.31
CA VAL A 198 5.85 -6.32 14.07
C VAL A 198 6.49 -5.16 14.83
N LEU A 199 6.81 -4.09 14.10
CA LEU A 199 7.35 -2.85 14.66
C LEU A 199 6.24 -1.80 14.71
N VAL A 200 5.85 -1.39 15.91
CA VAL A 200 4.83 -0.36 16.15
C VAL A 200 5.50 0.94 16.55
N ASN A 201 5.17 2.02 15.84
CA ASN A 201 5.64 3.38 16.07
C ASN A 201 7.17 3.55 16.11
N HIS A 202 7.93 2.63 15.51
CA HIS A 202 9.40 2.54 15.67
C HIS A 202 9.88 2.42 17.13
N GLU A 203 9.00 2.07 18.06
CA GLU A 203 9.27 2.00 19.51
C GLU A 203 9.13 0.58 20.03
N TYR A 204 8.08 -0.12 19.62
CA TYR A 204 7.77 -1.47 20.11
C TYR A 204 8.05 -2.50 19.03
N LYS A 205 8.94 -3.45 19.31
CA LYS A 205 9.26 -4.57 18.42
C LYS A 205 8.76 -5.87 19.05
N GLU A 206 7.71 -6.43 18.47
CA GLU A 206 7.08 -7.67 18.93
C GLU A 206 7.44 -8.83 18.00
N GLN A 207 8.04 -9.89 18.52
CA GLN A 207 8.35 -11.08 17.72
C GLN A 207 7.08 -11.90 17.49
N ILE A 208 6.79 -12.21 16.23
CA ILE A 208 5.63 -13.03 15.83
C ILE A 208 6.01 -14.47 15.47
N LYS A 209 7.30 -14.69 15.18
CA LYS A 209 7.86 -15.98 14.78
C LYS A 209 9.33 -16.05 15.16
#